data_AF-A0A2V7UM91-F1
#
_entry.id   AF-A0A2V7UM91-F1
#
_cell.length_a   1.000
_cell.length_b   1.000
_cell.length_c   1.000
_cell.angle_alpha   90.00
_cell.angle_beta   90.00
_cell.angle_gamma   90.00
#
_symmetry.space_group_name_H-M   'P 1'
#
loop_
_entity.id
_entity.type
_entity.pdbx_description
1 polymer ?
#
loop_
_entity_poly.entity_id
_entity_poly.type
_entity_poly.pdbx_seq_one_letter_code
_entity_poly.pdbx_strand_id
1 'polypeptide(L)'
;MSMRVSHETIYRTLFVQARGALRKELTACLRTGRTQRRPHMRIERSGAGRLQHTILISDRPPEIEDRAVPGHWEGDLIIGKGGRSAIGTLVER
;
A
#
# COMPACT_ATOMS: atom_id res chain seq x y z
N MET A 1 36.31 -5.40 -9.10
CA MET A 1 34.89 -5.48 -9.51
C MET A 1 34.05 -5.70 -8.26
N SER A 2 33.11 -4.80 -7.91
CA SER A 2 32.20 -5.04 -6.78
C SER A 2 30.94 -5.76 -7.27
N MET A 3 30.64 -6.90 -6.65
CA MET A 3 29.43 -7.65 -6.96
C MET A 3 28.27 -6.98 -6.24
N ARG A 4 27.29 -6.48 -7.00
CA ARG A 4 26.07 -5.87 -6.45
C ARG A 4 24.91 -6.84 -6.62
N VAL A 5 24.19 -7.09 -5.53
CA VAL A 5 22.97 -7.90 -5.53
C VAL A 5 21.83 -7.00 -5.07
N SER A 6 20.72 -7.00 -5.81
CA SER A 6 19.52 -6.27 -5.38
C SER A 6 18.73 -7.08 -4.36
N HIS A 7 17.97 -6.38 -3.51
CA HIS A 7 17.05 -7.02 -2.57
C HIS A 7 16.01 -7.91 -3.28
N GLU A 8 15.60 -7.55 -4.51
CA GLU A 8 14.69 -8.38 -5.30
C GLU A 8 15.31 -9.73 -5.69
N THR A 9 16.61 -9.76 -6.02
CA THR A 9 17.31 -11.00 -6.32
C THR A 9 17.34 -11.93 -5.11
N ILE A 10 17.59 -11.39 -3.90
CA ILE A 10 17.56 -12.16 -2.65
C ILE A 10 16.16 -12.73 -2.38
N TYR A 11 15.11 -11.94 -2.56
CA TYR A 11 13.74 -12.45 -2.39
C TYR A 11 13.39 -13.52 -3.41
N ARG A 12 13.77 -13.33 -4.68
CA ARG A 12 13.48 -14.29 -5.75
C ARG A 12 14.18 -15.62 -5.51
N THR A 13 15.43 -15.62 -5.06
CA THR A 13 16.16 -16.86 -4.76
C THR A 13 15.51 -17.62 -3.60
N LEU A 14 15.04 -16.93 -2.55
CA LEU A 14 14.31 -17.56 -1.45
C LEU A 14 13.00 -18.21 -1.91
N PHE A 15 12.20 -17.54 -2.74
CA PHE A 15 10.94 -18.11 -3.25
C PHE A 15 11.15 -19.30 -4.19
N VAL A 16 12.20 -19.28 -5.02
CA VAL A 16 12.51 -20.41 -5.92
C VAL A 16 13.04 -21.60 -5.13
N GLN A 17 13.94 -21.38 -4.16
CA GLN A 17 14.49 -22.46 -3.32
C GLN A 17 13.44 -23.07 -2.38
N ALA A 18 12.39 -22.33 -2.01
CA ALA A 18 11.26 -22.84 -1.26
C ALA A 18 10.28 -23.70 -2.08
N ARG A 19 10.42 -23.76 -3.42
CA ARG A 19 9.66 -24.69 -4.28
C ARG A 19 10.28 -26.09 -4.21
N GLY A 20 10.06 -26.74 -3.09
CA GLY A 20 10.58 -28.07 -2.76
C GLY A 20 10.68 -28.21 -1.25
N ALA A 21 10.56 -29.45 -0.74
CA ALA A 21 10.53 -29.73 0.70
C ALA A 21 11.77 -29.21 1.47
N LEU A 22 12.86 -28.87 0.77
CA LEU A 22 14.17 -28.70 1.36
C LEU A 22 14.36 -27.43 2.21
N ARG A 23 13.56 -26.35 2.05
CA ARG A 23 13.76 -25.12 2.87
C ARG A 23 12.49 -24.33 3.21
N LYS A 24 11.45 -25.00 3.73
CA LYS A 24 10.30 -24.31 4.36
C LYS A 24 10.70 -23.40 5.53
N GLU A 25 11.78 -23.75 6.24
CA GLU A 25 12.31 -22.97 7.37
C GLU A 25 12.71 -21.54 6.98
N LEU A 26 13.30 -21.36 5.79
CA LEU A 26 13.70 -20.02 5.32
C LEU A 26 12.49 -19.12 5.06
N THR A 27 11.38 -19.69 4.57
CA THR A 27 10.14 -18.92 4.37
C THR A 27 9.46 -18.54 5.67
N ALA A 28 9.67 -19.29 6.77
CA ALA A 28 9.17 -18.94 8.10
C ALA A 28 9.83 -17.67 8.66
N CYS A 29 11.08 -17.40 8.26
CA CYS A 29 11.77 -16.16 8.62
C CYS A 29 11.29 -14.94 7.82
N LEU A 30 10.51 -15.12 6.74
CA LEU A 30 9.91 -14.00 6.02
C LEU A 30 8.72 -13.46 6.81
N ARG A 31 8.66 -12.13 7.00
CA ARG A 31 7.55 -11.42 7.66
C ARG A 31 6.14 -11.83 7.18
N THR A 32 6.03 -12.25 5.92
CA THR A 32 4.74 -12.65 5.33
C THR A 32 4.49 -14.15 5.33
N GLY A 33 5.48 -14.99 5.65
CA GLY A 33 5.40 -16.45 5.61
C GLY A 33 5.12 -17.05 4.22
N ARG A 34 5.13 -16.23 3.15
CA ARG A 34 4.72 -16.68 1.82
C ARG A 34 5.81 -17.57 1.21
N THR A 35 5.37 -18.67 0.61
CA THR A 35 6.23 -19.57 -0.18
C THR A 35 6.32 -19.15 -1.65
N GLN A 36 5.48 -18.21 -2.08
CA GLN A 36 5.50 -17.63 -3.42
C GLN A 36 5.42 -16.11 -3.38
N ARG A 37 6.18 -15.45 -4.26
CA ARG A 37 6.08 -14.01 -4.48
C ARG A 37 4.68 -13.68 -4.97
N ARG A 38 4.08 -12.59 -4.46
CA ARG A 38 2.87 -12.10 -5.11
C ARG A 38 3.20 -11.50 -6.47
N PRO A 39 2.46 -11.87 -7.52
CA PRO A 39 2.63 -11.23 -8.81
C PRO A 39 2.41 -9.73 -8.61
N HIS A 40 3.25 -8.93 -9.27
CA HIS A 40 3.01 -7.50 -9.33
C HIS A 40 1.83 -7.32 -10.29
N MET A 41 0.62 -7.41 -9.75
CA MET A 41 -0.58 -7.14 -10.51
C MET A 41 -0.71 -5.63 -10.57
N ARG A 42 -0.73 -5.08 -11.78
CA ARG A 42 -1.27 -3.73 -11.99
C ARG A 42 -2.69 -3.81 -11.46
N ILE A 43 -3.01 -3.09 -10.39
CA ILE A 43 -4.38 -2.98 -9.90
C ILE A 43 -5.20 -2.57 -11.12
N GLU A 44 -5.95 -3.51 -11.70
CA GLU A 44 -6.90 -3.14 -12.73
C GLU A 44 -7.86 -2.16 -12.06
N ARG A 45 -8.25 -1.12 -12.79
CA ARG A 45 -9.23 -0.11 -12.34
C ARG A 45 -10.62 -0.70 -12.10
N SER A 46 -10.73 -2.00 -11.87
CA SER A 46 -11.98 -2.66 -11.55
C SER A 46 -12.23 -2.50 -10.06
N GLY A 47 -12.89 -1.40 -9.73
CA GLY A 47 -13.58 -1.22 -8.46
C GLY A 47 -12.66 -1.16 -7.25
N ALA A 48 -11.86 -0.09 -7.13
CA ALA A 48 -11.74 0.49 -5.78
C ALA A 48 -13.19 0.72 -5.34
N GLY A 49 -13.69 -0.12 -4.42
CA GLY A 49 -15.09 -0.08 -4.01
C GLY A 49 -15.45 1.36 -3.71
N ARG A 50 -16.64 1.81 -4.16
CA ARG A 50 -17.13 3.16 -3.79
C ARG A 50 -16.97 3.27 -2.28
N LEU A 51 -16.26 4.32 -1.84
CA LEU A 51 -16.10 4.62 -0.42
C LEU A 51 -17.50 4.62 0.20
N GLN A 52 -17.78 3.63 1.04
CA GLN A 52 -19.07 3.53 1.72
C GLN A 52 -19.08 4.54 2.85
N HIS A 53 -20.23 5.16 3.10
CA HIS A 53 -20.40 6.21 4.12
C HIS A 53 -19.53 7.47 3.85
N THR A 54 -19.41 7.87 2.59
CA THR A 54 -18.75 9.16 2.27
C THR A 54 -19.64 10.30 2.76
N ILE A 55 -19.12 11.12 3.68
CA ILE A 55 -19.75 12.37 4.12
C ILE A 55 -19.17 13.48 3.24
N LEU A 56 -20.03 14.32 2.65
CA LEU A 56 -19.56 15.50 1.92
C LEU A 56 -19.01 16.52 2.91
N ILE A 57 -18.02 17.32 2.50
CA ILE A 57 -17.46 18.39 3.35
C ILE A 57 -18.56 19.35 3.83
N SER A 58 -19.58 19.59 3.01
CA SER A 58 -20.74 20.42 3.36
C SER A 58 -21.62 19.83 4.46
N ASP A 59 -21.59 18.51 4.65
CA ASP A 59 -22.41 17.78 5.62
C ASP A 59 -21.62 17.40 6.88
N ARG A 60 -20.39 17.93 7.04
CA ARG A 60 -19.53 17.58 8.15
C ARG A 60 -20.09 18.10 9.49
N PRO A 61 -19.96 17.33 10.59
CA PRO A 61 -20.29 17.81 11.92
C PRO A 61 -19.59 19.13 12.28
N PRO A 62 -20.26 20.07 12.97
CA PRO A 62 -19.69 21.38 13.29
C PRO A 62 -18.52 21.32 14.29
N GLU A 63 -18.45 20.26 15.11
CA GLU A 63 -17.35 19.99 16.05
C GLU A 63 -15.97 19.87 15.38
N ILE A 64 -15.93 19.56 14.07
CA ILE A 64 -14.72 19.43 13.28
C ILE A 64 -14.04 20.80 13.05
N GLU A 65 -14.79 21.91 13.08
CA GLU A 65 -14.18 23.23 12.89
C GLU A 65 -13.39 23.72 14.11
N ASP A 66 -13.79 23.26 15.30
CA ASP A 66 -13.24 23.70 16.58
C ASP A 66 -11.86 23.11 16.85
N ARG A 67 -11.46 22.06 16.12
CA ARG A 67 -10.19 21.36 16.29
C ARG A 67 -9.92 20.85 17.71
N ALA A 68 -10.97 20.76 18.51
CA ALA A 68 -10.88 20.42 19.92
C ALA A 68 -10.59 18.92 20.13
N VAL A 69 -10.88 18.09 19.13
CA VAL A 69 -10.67 16.64 19.15
C VAL A 69 -9.66 16.25 18.07
N PRO A 70 -8.51 15.67 18.43
CA PRO A 70 -7.56 15.18 17.44
C PRO A 70 -8.14 13.99 16.66
N GLY A 71 -7.78 13.87 15.39
CA GLY A 71 -8.15 12.72 14.55
C GLY A 71 -9.17 13.00 13.45
N HIS A 72 -9.67 14.22 13.29
CA HIS A 72 -10.41 14.59 12.09
C HIS A 72 -9.42 14.98 10.98
N TRP A 73 -9.23 14.07 10.03
CA TRP A 73 -8.32 14.26 8.92
C TRP A 73 -9.07 14.42 7.61
N GLU A 74 -8.77 15.48 6.88
CA GLU A 74 -9.24 15.71 5.52
C GLU A 74 -8.04 15.62 4.57
N GLY A 75 -8.25 15.07 3.38
CA GLY A 75 -7.21 15.02 2.37
C GLY A 75 -7.76 15.03 0.96
N ASP A 76 -7.11 15.79 0.09
CA ASP A 76 -7.40 15.81 -1.33
C ASP A 76 -6.34 15.01 -2.09
N LEU A 77 -6.74 14.34 -3.16
CA LEU A 77 -5.85 13.62 -4.05
C LEU A 77 -6.05 14.08 -5.49
N ILE A 78 -5.01 14.69 -6.05
CA ILE A 78 -4.98 15.06 -7.46
C ILE A 78 -4.10 14.06 -8.20
N ILE A 79 -4.68 13.39 -9.19
CA ILE A 79 -3.96 12.46 -10.06
C ILE A 79 -3.60 13.16 -11.37
N GLY A 80 -2.31 13.23 -11.67
CA GLY A 80 -1.79 13.82 -12.90
C GLY A 80 -2.08 12.99 -14.15
N LYS A 81 -1.79 13.56 -15.32
CA LYS A 81 -2.14 12.98 -16.63
C LYS A 81 -1.69 11.52 -16.76
N GLY A 82 -2.64 10.66 -17.12
CA GLY A 82 -2.39 9.23 -17.32
C GLY A 82 -2.05 8.45 -16.05
N GLY A 83 -2.28 9.02 -14.85
CA GLY A 83 -1.97 8.39 -13.57
C GLY A 83 -0.46 8.25 -13.31
N ARG A 84 0.36 9.12 -13.91
CA ARG A 84 1.83 9.05 -13.84
C ARG A 84 2.43 9.84 -12.68
N SER A 85 1.64 10.74 -12.08
CA SER A 85 1.99 11.51 -10.90
C SER A 85 0.75 11.67 -10.02
N ALA A 86 0.98 11.92 -8.74
CA ALA A 86 -0.07 12.19 -7.78
C ALA A 86 0.42 13.24 -6.77
N ILE A 87 -0.49 14.12 -6.34
CA ILE A 87 -0.27 15.06 -5.24
C ILE A 87 -1.39 14.80 -4.23
N GLY A 88 -1.00 14.51 -3.00
CA GLY A 88 -1.91 14.40 -1.87
C GLY A 88 -1.73 15.58 -0.92
N THR A 89 -2.83 16.15 -0.45
CA THR A 89 -2.85 17.06 0.70
C THR A 89 -3.46 16.34 1.90
N LEU A 90 -3.00 16.68 3.10
CA LEU A 90 -3.56 16.18 4.34
C LEU A 90 -3.61 17.32 5.35
N VAL A 91 -4.78 17.52 5.94
CA VAL A 91 -5.05 18.59 6.90
C VAL A 91 -5.77 17.99 8.10
N GLU A 92 -5.26 18.27 9.29
CA GLU A 92 -5.97 18.02 10.53
C GLU A 92 -6.98 19.15 10.78
N ARG A 93 -8.21 18.75 11.05
CA ARG A 93 -9.31 19.60 11.43
C ARG A 93 -9.58 19.45 12.91
#